data_AF-A0A520BFZ5-F1
#
_entry.id   AF-A0A520BFZ5-F1
#
_cell.length_a   1.000
_cell.length_b   1.000
_cell.length_c   1.000
_cell.angle_alpha   90.00
_cell.angle_beta   90.00
_cell.angle_gamma   90.00
#
_symmetry.space_group_name_H-M   'P 1'
#
loop_
_entity.id
_entity.type
_entity.pdbx_description
1 polymer ?
#
loop_
_entity_poly.entity_id
_entity_poly.type
_entity_poly.pdbx_seq_one_letter_code
_entity_poly.pdbx_strand_id
1 'polypeptide(L)'
;MLNKKLKFNDIYIDSVWIRGIENKTKMPEINVSDEEKNTAKLFKYLTNYTTKQLPEIDQYKLNSEDNFMAFSPLFEPGKTESYHKLSNGKYIQLTSLRIQYISPTTYNNNKWYLGFIYWILFLSALLVFGTVLHNIFRKLFALNLPVTKGWQEIDELLITDNNLNSLLFVIGSPGSGKLSKFKKLIKENAIKGKNDVVLIMDENKPAKNNVFIADMILIPENADEAKTDQHWIDMQDSALNKDYALVIVNHFEYDIKNPSTNAAKLNFMEALLQRNKSKIVIISTVHPVNFLDSLNQQELYKAEDKRQPEHDLERWHVLLGHFRIIIEKLQTGQIDIDAKTPLWKKIVMMETQSGHFLKKMQEPVINRIKKLPEED
;
A
#
# COMPACT_ATOMS: atom_id res chain seq x y z
N MET A 1 22.70 38.65 37.24
CA MET A 1 22.65 40.07 37.64
C MET A 1 21.20 40.54 37.45
N LEU A 2 20.34 40.32 38.45
CA LEU A 2 19.86 41.33 39.40
C LEU A 2 18.89 42.34 38.78
N ASN A 3 17.60 41.95 38.79
CA ASN A 3 16.42 42.78 38.56
C ASN A 3 16.57 44.12 39.29
N LYS A 4 16.74 45.20 38.54
CA LYS A 4 16.81 46.55 39.11
C LYS A 4 15.38 47.10 39.15
N LYS A 5 14.77 47.12 40.33
CA LYS A 5 13.45 47.71 40.55
C LYS A 5 13.60 49.24 40.46
N LEU A 6 13.17 49.85 39.36
CA LEU A 6 13.05 51.30 39.26
C LEU A 6 11.67 51.71 39.78
N LYS A 7 11.62 52.77 40.60
CA LYS A 7 10.39 53.36 41.15
C LYS A 7 9.57 54.00 40.03
N PHE A 8 8.85 53.19 39.27
CA PHE A 8 7.72 53.60 38.47
C PHE A 8 6.68 52.47 38.54
N ASN A 9 5.66 52.66 39.38
CA ASN A 9 4.43 51.85 39.47
C ASN A 9 4.59 50.33 39.26
N ASP A 10 5.36 49.64 40.12
CA ASP A 10 5.43 48.16 40.18
C ASP A 10 5.73 47.43 38.86
N ILE A 11 6.46 48.06 37.93
CA ILE A 11 6.89 47.41 36.69
C ILE A 11 8.20 46.65 36.92
N TYR A 12 8.22 45.35 36.57
CA TYR A 12 9.41 44.50 36.63
C TYR A 12 10.20 44.57 35.33
N ILE A 13 11.50 44.92 35.44
CA ILE A 13 12.46 44.91 34.32
C ILE A 13 13.33 43.67 34.50
N ASP A 14 13.22 42.69 33.59
CA ASP A 14 14.03 41.46 33.64
C ASP A 14 15.33 41.55 32.83
N SER A 15 15.57 42.67 32.14
CA SER A 15 16.74 42.93 31.29
C SER A 15 16.88 42.04 30.04
N VAL A 16 15.99 41.05 29.86
CA VAL A 16 15.93 40.13 28.73
C VAL A 16 14.83 40.57 27.76
N TRP A 17 13.61 40.78 28.24
CA TRP A 17 12.46 41.21 27.45
C TRP A 17 12.24 42.72 27.49
N ILE A 18 12.48 43.35 28.65
CA ILE A 18 12.40 44.80 28.84
C ILE A 18 13.75 45.25 29.40
N ARG A 19 14.45 46.09 28.64
CA ARG A 19 15.77 46.64 28.95
C ARG A 19 15.68 48.03 29.61
N GLY A 20 14.65 48.80 29.30
CA GLY A 20 14.49 50.16 29.82
C GLY A 20 13.09 50.71 29.57
N ILE A 21 12.70 51.67 30.41
CA ILE A 21 11.37 52.30 30.40
C ILE A 21 11.56 53.82 30.45
N GLU A 22 10.91 54.53 29.54
CA GLU A 22 10.93 56.01 29.49
C GLU A 22 9.52 56.57 29.29
N ASN A 23 9.21 57.71 29.91
CA ASN A 23 7.97 58.44 29.66
C ASN A 23 8.18 59.45 28.55
N LYS A 24 7.43 59.32 27.46
CA LYS A 24 7.43 60.30 26.36
C LYS A 24 6.10 61.05 26.29
N THR A 25 6.21 62.35 26.04
CA THR A 25 5.06 63.27 25.87
C THR A 25 4.60 63.37 24.42
N LYS A 26 5.42 62.94 23.46
CA LYS A 26 5.09 62.91 22.03
C LYS A 26 5.27 61.51 21.48
N MET A 27 4.34 61.12 20.60
CA MET A 27 4.44 59.88 19.85
C MET A 27 5.53 60.02 18.76
N PRO A 28 6.37 58.99 18.51
CA PRO A 28 7.26 58.99 17.36
C PRO A 28 6.51 58.71 16.07
N GLU A 29 6.97 59.28 14.96
CA GLU A 29 6.55 58.87 13.63
C GLU A 29 7.11 57.48 13.33
N ILE A 30 6.22 56.49 13.30
CA ILE A 30 6.59 55.11 12.96
C ILE A 30 6.42 54.94 11.45
N ASN A 31 7.49 55.21 10.70
CA ASN A 31 7.57 54.78 9.30
C ASN A 31 7.86 53.28 9.25
N VAL A 32 7.00 52.52 8.59
CA VAL A 32 7.10 51.05 8.48
C VAL A 32 7.33 50.63 7.03
N SER A 33 8.32 49.77 6.83
CA SER A 33 8.65 49.08 5.59
C SER A 33 7.49 48.23 5.05
N ASP A 34 7.49 47.98 3.75
CA ASP A 34 6.44 47.21 3.10
C ASP A 34 6.53 45.71 3.43
N GLU A 35 7.74 45.20 3.72
CA GLU A 35 7.94 43.83 4.21
C GLU A 35 7.19 43.59 5.53
N GLU A 36 7.33 44.51 6.50
CA GLU A 36 6.66 44.41 7.79
C GLU A 36 5.13 44.48 7.64
N LYS A 37 4.62 45.33 6.73
CA LYS A 37 3.18 45.39 6.42
C LYS A 37 2.66 44.07 5.86
N ASN A 38 3.43 43.43 4.98
CA ASN A 38 3.03 42.16 4.36
C ASN A 38 3.09 41.00 5.36
N THR A 39 4.11 40.98 6.23
CA THR A 39 4.20 39.97 7.29
C THR A 39 3.12 40.16 8.35
N ALA A 40 2.79 41.39 8.74
CA ALA A 40 1.68 41.66 9.65
C ALA A 40 0.34 41.18 9.08
N LYS A 41 0.09 41.40 7.77
CA LYS A 41 -1.08 40.85 7.08
C LYS A 41 -1.08 39.32 7.12
N LEU A 42 0.04 38.67 6.81
CA LEU A 42 0.15 37.21 6.85
C LEU A 42 -0.15 36.66 8.25
N PHE A 43 0.45 37.23 9.29
CA PHE A 43 0.20 36.82 10.67
C PHE A 43 -1.26 36.99 11.06
N LYS A 44 -1.92 38.09 10.66
CA LYS A 44 -3.35 38.31 10.88
C LYS A 44 -4.22 37.18 10.29
N TYR A 45 -3.83 36.62 9.15
CA TYR A 45 -4.53 35.48 8.54
C TYR A 45 -4.19 34.13 9.20
N LEU A 46 -2.99 33.99 9.78
CA LEU A 46 -2.54 32.74 10.41
C LEU A 46 -3.01 32.60 11.88
N THR A 47 -3.39 33.71 12.52
CA THR A 47 -3.84 33.71 13.90
C THR A 47 -5.35 33.57 13.99
N ASN A 48 -5.82 32.37 14.36
CA ASN A 48 -7.21 32.12 14.77
C ASN A 48 -7.43 32.72 16.18
N TYR A 49 -7.99 33.92 16.27
CA TYR A 49 -8.30 34.54 17.57
C TYR A 49 -9.73 34.23 18.01
N THR A 50 -9.88 33.39 19.04
CA THR A 50 -11.15 33.13 19.75
C THR A 50 -11.39 34.06 20.94
N THR A 51 -10.49 35.00 21.25
CA THR A 51 -10.60 35.88 22.41
C THR A 51 -10.87 37.34 22.01
N LYS A 52 -12.06 37.84 22.37
CA LYS A 52 -12.60 39.18 22.08
C LYS A 52 -11.87 40.39 22.72
N GLN A 53 -10.72 40.19 23.37
CA GLN A 53 -10.06 41.22 24.18
C GLN A 53 -8.55 41.31 23.95
N LEU A 54 -8.09 41.04 22.73
CA LEU A 54 -6.77 41.53 22.33
C LEU A 54 -6.97 42.89 21.66
N PRO A 55 -6.22 43.93 22.06
CA PRO A 55 -6.22 45.20 21.32
C PRO A 55 -5.92 44.85 19.87
N GLU A 56 -6.69 45.42 18.93
CA GLU A 56 -6.45 45.22 17.51
C GLU A 56 -4.96 45.42 17.27
N ILE A 57 -4.27 44.39 16.78
CA ILE A 57 -2.90 44.50 16.25
C ILE A 57 -3.03 45.23 14.90
N ASP A 58 -3.68 46.39 14.89
CA ASP A 58 -3.61 47.36 13.83
C ASP A 58 -2.45 48.27 14.24
N GLN A 59 -1.23 47.82 13.94
CA GLN A 59 0.02 48.59 14.08
C GLN A 59 -0.01 49.93 13.30
N TYR A 60 -1.12 50.23 12.61
CA TYR A 60 -1.29 51.31 11.66
C TYR A 60 -2.55 52.18 11.88
N LYS A 61 -3.48 51.81 12.79
CA LYS A 61 -4.61 52.70 13.18
C LYS A 61 -4.40 53.23 14.59
N LEU A 62 -3.94 54.48 14.64
CA LEU A 62 -3.49 55.16 15.86
C LEU A 62 -4.58 55.90 16.64
N ASN A 63 -5.86 55.69 16.28
CA ASN A 63 -7.00 56.44 16.81
C ASN A 63 -7.94 55.60 17.70
N SER A 64 -7.48 54.50 18.32
CA SER A 64 -8.29 53.84 19.34
C SER A 64 -8.35 54.68 20.62
N GLU A 65 -9.56 54.87 21.16
CA GLU A 65 -9.78 55.64 22.40
C GLU A 65 -9.22 54.93 23.64
N ASP A 66 -9.01 53.61 23.56
CA ASP A 66 -8.46 52.78 24.65
C ASP A 66 -7.00 52.36 24.43
N ASN A 67 -6.32 52.07 25.55
CA ASN A 67 -4.94 51.61 25.73
C ASN A 67 -4.36 50.89 24.50
N PHE A 68 -3.60 51.64 23.69
CA PHE A 68 -2.98 51.15 22.47
C PHE A 68 -1.53 50.73 22.72
N MET A 69 -1.11 49.62 22.11
CA MET A 69 0.26 49.12 22.15
C MET A 69 0.84 49.07 20.71
N ALA A 70 1.81 49.95 20.42
CA ALA A 70 2.61 49.83 19.20
C ALA A 70 3.75 48.82 19.44
N PHE A 71 3.84 47.78 18.60
CA PHE A 71 4.91 46.78 18.68
C PHE A 71 6.11 47.13 17.80
N SER A 72 7.30 46.75 18.24
CA SER A 72 8.56 46.86 17.50
C SER A 72 8.49 46.10 16.16
N PRO A 73 8.87 46.69 15.01
CA PRO A 73 8.96 45.95 13.76
C PRO A 73 9.96 44.78 13.88
N LEU A 74 9.62 43.64 13.27
CA LEU A 74 10.42 42.43 13.22
C LEU A 74 11.62 42.57 12.26
N PHE A 75 11.48 43.32 11.17
CA PHE A 75 12.49 43.38 10.10
C PHE A 75 13.29 44.69 10.00
N GLU A 76 12.91 45.76 10.73
CA GLU A 76 13.60 47.04 10.63
C GLU A 76 14.73 47.21 11.66
N PRO A 77 15.98 47.46 11.24
CA PRO A 77 17.10 47.58 12.15
C PRO A 77 16.97 48.80 13.09
N GLY A 78 17.05 48.56 14.40
CA GLY A 78 17.29 49.61 15.41
C GLY A 78 16.05 50.16 16.13
N LYS A 79 14.84 49.70 15.79
CA LYS A 79 13.60 50.05 16.48
C LYS A 79 13.11 48.88 17.33
N THR A 80 13.68 48.66 18.52
CA THR A 80 13.21 47.66 19.51
C THR A 80 12.36 48.31 20.60
N GLU A 81 11.50 49.23 20.18
CA GLU A 81 10.76 50.12 21.06
C GLU A 81 9.26 49.86 20.91
N SER A 82 8.59 49.61 22.01
CA SER A 82 7.14 49.47 22.08
C SER A 82 6.56 50.64 22.85
N TYR A 83 5.41 51.17 22.40
CA TYR A 83 4.79 52.35 22.99
C TYR A 83 3.41 52.01 23.52
N HIS A 84 3.14 52.36 24.79
CA HIS A 84 1.86 52.17 25.45
C HIS A 84 1.25 53.53 25.83
N LYS A 85 0.05 53.83 25.34
CA LYS A 85 -0.67 55.07 25.67
C LYS A 85 -1.31 54.97 27.06
N LEU A 86 -1.06 55.95 27.92
CA LEU A 86 -1.71 56.09 29.23
C LEU A 86 -2.98 56.94 29.12
N SER A 87 -3.92 56.73 30.04
CA SER A 87 -5.20 57.47 30.10
C SER A 87 -5.04 59.00 30.25
N ASN A 88 -3.85 59.48 30.63
CA ASN A 88 -3.52 60.90 30.75
C ASN A 88 -2.90 61.52 29.47
N GLY A 89 -2.93 60.80 28.34
CA GLY A 89 -2.38 61.25 27.06
C GLY A 89 -0.84 61.18 26.96
N LYS A 90 -0.14 60.68 27.97
CA LYS A 90 1.31 60.39 27.93
C LYS A 90 1.56 58.97 27.41
N TYR A 91 2.80 58.69 27.01
CA TYR A 91 3.21 57.39 26.49
C TYR A 91 4.32 56.78 27.36
N ILE A 92 4.22 55.48 27.61
CA ILE A 92 5.32 54.67 28.15
C ILE A 92 6.02 54.03 26.97
N GLN A 93 7.32 54.31 26.84
CA GLN A 93 8.21 53.61 25.92
C GLN A 93 8.89 52.46 26.66
N LEU A 94 8.77 51.27 26.10
CA LEU A 94 9.48 50.07 26.52
C LEU A 94 10.55 49.75 25.49
N THR A 95 11.80 49.62 25.91
CA THR A 95 12.90 49.17 25.05
C THR A 95 13.17 47.70 25.32
N SER A 96 13.24 46.86 24.28
CA SER A 96 13.59 45.45 24.38
C SER A 96 14.95 45.15 23.74
N LEU A 97 15.47 43.95 23.96
CA LEU A 97 16.66 43.45 23.26
C LEU A 97 16.37 43.30 21.76
N ARG A 98 17.42 43.30 20.93
CA ARG A 98 17.29 43.11 19.48
C ARG A 98 16.79 41.69 19.18
N ILE A 99 15.47 41.55 19.02
CA ILE A 99 14.78 40.32 18.60
C ILE A 99 14.54 40.34 17.06
N GLN A 100 15.05 41.35 16.37
CA GLN A 100 14.77 41.59 14.96
C GLN A 100 15.38 40.51 14.07
N TYR A 101 14.58 40.00 13.15
CA TYR A 101 15.03 39.09 12.11
C TYR A 101 15.52 39.93 10.93
N ILE A 102 16.82 39.93 10.67
CA ILE A 102 17.34 40.59 9.47
C ILE A 102 17.06 39.65 8.30
N SER A 103 16.09 40.03 7.47
CA SER A 103 15.87 39.31 6.22
C SER A 103 17.18 39.27 5.42
N PRO A 104 17.56 38.14 4.82
CA PRO A 104 18.72 38.06 3.93
C PRO A 104 18.63 39.02 2.73
N THR A 105 17.46 39.57 2.44
CA THR A 105 17.23 40.55 1.37
C THR A 105 17.47 42.00 1.78
N THR A 106 17.52 42.32 3.09
CA THR A 106 17.73 43.70 3.59
C THR A 106 19.21 44.03 3.87
N TYR A 107 20.14 43.20 3.41
CA TYR A 107 21.54 43.59 3.41
C TYR A 107 21.75 44.77 2.46
N ASN A 108 22.17 45.90 3.04
CA ASN A 108 22.58 47.11 2.34
C ASN A 108 23.47 46.76 1.12
N ASN A 109 23.46 47.56 0.06
CA ASN A 109 24.05 47.26 -1.26
C ASN A 109 25.48 46.65 -1.23
N ASN A 110 26.26 46.89 -0.18
CA ASN A 110 27.61 46.32 0.01
C ASN A 110 27.65 44.86 0.53
N LYS A 111 26.54 44.22 0.92
CA LYS A 111 26.51 42.87 1.50
C LYS A 111 25.49 41.92 0.86
N TRP A 112 25.04 42.23 -0.36
CA TRP A 112 24.08 41.44 -1.12
C TRP A 112 24.47 39.96 -1.29
N TYR A 113 25.78 39.67 -1.34
CA TYR A 113 26.33 38.32 -1.49
C TYR A 113 25.94 37.36 -0.34
N LEU A 114 25.74 37.87 0.89
CA LEU A 114 25.31 37.05 2.03
C LEU A 114 23.88 36.54 1.85
N GLY A 115 22.99 37.38 1.30
CA GLY A 115 21.62 36.98 0.95
C GLY A 115 21.60 35.92 -0.15
N PHE A 116 22.44 36.09 -1.17
CA PHE A 116 22.58 35.13 -2.26
C PHE A 116 23.08 33.76 -1.77
N ILE A 117 24.11 33.73 -0.92
CA ILE A 117 24.65 32.50 -0.32
C ILE A 117 23.58 31.79 0.52
N TYR A 118 22.80 32.53 1.30
CA TYR A 118 21.70 31.96 2.08
C TYR A 118 20.68 31.24 1.19
N TRP A 119 20.23 31.86 0.10
CA TRP A 119 19.27 31.25 -0.81
C TRP A 119 19.81 30.01 -1.52
N ILE A 120 21.08 30.01 -1.91
CA ILE A 120 21.73 28.82 -2.47
C ILE A 120 21.77 27.68 -1.45
N LEU A 121 22.20 27.95 -0.22
CA LEU A 121 22.24 26.92 0.83
C LEU A 121 20.85 26.40 1.17
N PHE A 122 19.85 27.28 1.23
CA PHE A 122 18.45 26.89 1.44
C PHE A 122 17.94 25.97 0.33
N LEU A 123 18.16 26.34 -0.94
CA LEU A 123 17.72 25.54 -2.08
C LEU A 123 18.47 24.20 -2.17
N SER A 124 19.76 24.20 -1.85
CA SER A 124 20.57 22.98 -1.73
C SER A 124 20.03 22.07 -0.62
N ALA A 125 19.70 22.61 0.55
CA ALA A 125 19.13 21.84 1.65
C ALA A 125 17.77 21.24 1.26
N LEU A 126 16.94 21.99 0.54
CA LEU A 126 15.64 21.53 0.04
C LEU A 126 15.79 20.39 -0.98
N LEU A 127 16.79 20.48 -1.86
CA LEU A 127 17.13 19.43 -2.83
C LEU A 127 17.60 18.16 -2.11
N VAL A 128 18.53 18.29 -1.15
CA VAL A 128 18.97 17.17 -0.31
C VAL A 128 17.78 16.54 0.41
N PHE A 129 16.93 17.33 1.04
CA PHE A 129 15.72 16.84 1.70
C PHE A 129 14.81 16.08 0.74
N GLY A 130 14.53 16.63 -0.45
CA GLY A 130 13.73 15.97 -1.48
C GLY A 130 14.32 14.63 -1.93
N THR A 131 15.64 14.53 -2.10
CA THR A 131 16.29 13.26 -2.47
C THR A 131 16.22 12.21 -1.37
N VAL A 132 16.37 12.61 -0.10
CA VAL A 132 16.22 11.71 1.05
C VAL A 132 14.78 11.20 1.11
N LEU A 133 13.80 12.09 0.96
CA LEU A 133 12.39 11.75 1.01
C LEU A 133 12.00 10.81 -0.16
N HIS A 134 12.49 11.08 -1.37
CA HIS A 134 12.32 10.19 -2.52
C HIS A 134 12.93 8.80 -2.27
N ASN A 135 14.13 8.73 -1.68
CA ASN A 135 14.76 7.45 -1.34
C ASN A 135 14.00 6.69 -0.26
N ILE A 136 13.46 7.40 0.74
CA ILE A 136 12.60 6.83 1.77
C ILE A 136 11.33 6.27 1.13
N PHE A 137 10.67 7.03 0.26
CA PHE A 137 9.49 6.55 -0.47
C PHE A 137 9.81 5.33 -1.32
N ARG A 138 10.92 5.35 -2.07
CA ARG A 138 11.35 4.21 -2.88
C ARG A 138 11.57 2.95 -2.03
N LYS A 139 12.15 3.09 -0.83
CA LYS A 139 12.39 1.99 0.11
C LYS A 139 11.11 1.51 0.80
N LEU A 140 10.26 2.42 1.29
CA LEU A 140 9.00 2.10 1.98
C LEU A 140 7.98 1.45 1.03
N PHE A 141 7.89 1.93 -0.20
CA PHE A 141 6.89 1.49 -1.17
C PHE A 141 7.40 0.45 -2.17
N ALA A 142 8.59 -0.12 -1.94
CA ALA A 142 9.14 -1.20 -2.76
C ALA A 142 9.01 -0.98 -4.27
N LEU A 143 9.26 0.25 -4.75
CA LEU A 143 9.21 0.61 -6.19
C LEU A 143 10.28 -0.12 -7.04
N ASN A 144 11.06 -1.01 -6.42
CA ASN A 144 12.00 -1.93 -7.01
C ASN A 144 11.50 -3.38 -6.87
N LEU A 145 10.21 -3.64 -7.09
CA LEU A 145 9.79 -5.02 -7.37
C LEU A 145 10.68 -5.53 -8.53
N PRO A 146 11.29 -6.73 -8.41
CA PRO A 146 12.08 -7.28 -9.49
C PRO A 146 11.25 -7.21 -10.76
N VAL A 147 11.85 -6.70 -11.83
CA VAL A 147 11.16 -6.54 -13.11
C VAL A 147 10.55 -7.89 -13.46
N THR A 148 9.21 -7.97 -13.49
CA THR A 148 8.52 -9.26 -13.71
C THR A 148 8.67 -9.79 -15.14
N LYS A 149 9.42 -9.07 -16.00
CA LYS A 149 9.85 -9.52 -17.32
C LYS A 149 10.86 -10.65 -17.16
N GLY A 150 10.56 -11.82 -17.72
CA GLY A 150 11.34 -13.04 -17.58
C GLY A 150 10.72 -14.08 -16.64
N TRP A 151 9.92 -13.68 -15.65
CA TRP A 151 9.21 -14.66 -14.80
C TRP A 151 8.21 -15.49 -15.58
N GLN A 152 7.59 -14.93 -16.61
CA GLN A 152 6.69 -15.67 -17.51
C GLN A 152 7.44 -16.75 -18.30
N GLU A 153 8.65 -16.45 -18.76
CA GLU A 153 9.51 -17.40 -19.49
C GLU A 153 9.98 -18.50 -18.53
N ILE A 154 10.34 -18.14 -17.29
CA ILE A 154 10.70 -19.10 -16.24
C ILE A 154 9.51 -20.00 -15.91
N ASP A 155 8.30 -19.44 -15.74
CA ASP A 155 7.09 -20.22 -15.49
C ASP A 155 6.78 -21.18 -16.65
N GLU A 156 6.96 -20.74 -17.89
CA GLU A 156 6.77 -21.59 -19.07
C GLU A 156 7.83 -22.70 -19.16
N LEU A 157 9.09 -22.40 -18.83
CA LEU A 157 10.15 -23.40 -18.71
C LEU A 157 9.87 -24.41 -17.60
N LEU A 158 9.36 -23.95 -16.45
CA LEU A 158 8.98 -24.82 -15.34
C LEU A 158 7.82 -25.74 -15.68
N ILE A 159 6.93 -25.35 -16.60
CA ILE A 159 5.81 -26.17 -17.07
C ILE A 159 6.28 -27.19 -18.12
N THR A 160 7.15 -26.77 -19.03
CA THR A 160 7.57 -27.57 -20.20
C THR A 160 8.67 -28.57 -19.88
N ASP A 161 9.60 -28.24 -18.98
CA ASP A 161 10.69 -29.13 -18.60
C ASP A 161 10.18 -30.28 -17.73
N ASN A 162 10.34 -31.50 -18.25
CA ASN A 162 9.84 -32.75 -17.71
C ASN A 162 10.43 -33.13 -16.34
N ASN A 163 11.65 -32.68 -16.05
CA ASN A 163 12.32 -32.90 -14.76
C ASN A 163 11.89 -31.86 -13.73
N LEU A 164 11.61 -30.65 -14.19
CA LEU A 164 11.27 -29.52 -13.36
C LEU A 164 9.78 -29.49 -12.97
N ASN A 165 8.90 -30.05 -13.81
CA ASN A 165 7.45 -30.07 -13.63
C ASN A 165 6.91 -31.29 -12.86
N SER A 166 7.76 -32.02 -12.14
CA SER A 166 7.32 -33.21 -11.41
C SER A 166 6.35 -32.89 -10.27
N LEU A 167 6.59 -31.78 -9.56
CA LEU A 167 5.80 -31.28 -8.44
C LEU A 167 5.57 -29.78 -8.61
N LEU A 168 4.36 -29.40 -9.03
CA LEU A 168 4.01 -28.00 -9.30
C LEU A 168 2.86 -27.53 -8.42
N PHE A 169 2.96 -26.31 -7.91
CA PHE A 169 1.90 -25.60 -7.22
C PHE A 169 1.50 -24.37 -8.04
N VAL A 170 0.36 -24.45 -8.72
CA VAL A 170 -0.14 -23.44 -9.63
C VAL A 170 -1.14 -22.56 -8.92
N ILE A 171 -0.77 -21.29 -8.76
CA ILE A 171 -1.56 -20.26 -8.09
C ILE A 171 -2.18 -19.36 -9.14
N GLY A 172 -3.43 -18.99 -8.98
CA GLY A 172 -4.04 -17.95 -9.82
C GLY A 172 -5.42 -17.59 -9.31
N SER A 173 -5.95 -16.45 -9.72
CA SER A 173 -7.27 -16.00 -9.26
C SER A 173 -8.38 -17.03 -9.52
N PRO A 174 -9.50 -17.00 -8.76
CA PRO A 174 -10.71 -17.72 -9.14
C PRO A 174 -11.09 -17.34 -10.58
N GLY A 175 -11.46 -18.33 -11.40
CA GLY A 175 -11.70 -18.08 -12.81
C GLY A 175 -10.48 -17.48 -13.52
N SER A 176 -9.29 -18.04 -13.34
CA SER A 176 -8.16 -17.83 -14.26
C SER A 176 -8.10 -18.90 -15.37
N GLY A 177 -8.91 -19.97 -15.23
CA GLY A 177 -8.92 -21.07 -16.19
C GLY A 177 -7.73 -22.03 -16.08
N LYS A 178 -7.02 -22.05 -14.93
CA LYS A 178 -5.85 -22.90 -14.66
C LYS A 178 -6.02 -24.33 -15.16
N LEU A 179 -7.10 -24.99 -14.74
CA LEU A 179 -7.39 -26.37 -15.15
C LEU A 179 -7.61 -26.48 -16.67
N SER A 180 -8.35 -25.54 -17.28
CA SER A 180 -8.60 -25.53 -18.72
C SER A 180 -7.30 -25.34 -19.53
N LYS A 181 -6.37 -24.52 -19.03
CA LYS A 181 -5.04 -24.35 -19.64
C LYS A 181 -4.24 -25.65 -19.58
N PHE A 182 -4.20 -26.33 -18.44
CA PHE A 182 -3.54 -27.64 -18.34
C PHE A 182 -4.20 -28.69 -19.25
N LYS A 183 -5.54 -28.76 -19.31
CA LYS A 183 -6.25 -29.63 -20.27
C LYS A 183 -5.84 -29.33 -21.72
N LYS A 184 -5.66 -28.07 -22.07
CA LYS A 184 -5.20 -27.65 -23.40
C LYS A 184 -3.75 -28.09 -23.66
N LEU A 185 -2.84 -27.86 -22.72
CA LEU A 185 -1.43 -28.27 -22.82
C LEU A 185 -1.27 -29.79 -22.94
N ILE A 186 -2.12 -30.56 -22.27
CA ILE A 186 -2.18 -32.03 -22.40
C ILE A 186 -2.62 -32.41 -23.81
N LYS A 187 -3.70 -31.82 -24.33
CA LYS A 187 -4.20 -32.10 -25.70
C LYS A 187 -3.20 -31.73 -26.79
N GLU A 188 -2.40 -30.70 -26.57
CA GLU A 188 -1.35 -30.23 -27.49
C GLU A 188 -0.03 -31.01 -27.34
N ASN A 189 0.04 -32.01 -26.43
CA ASN A 189 1.26 -32.74 -26.08
C ASN A 189 2.43 -31.83 -25.66
N ALA A 190 2.14 -30.62 -25.17
CA ALA A 190 3.14 -29.67 -24.71
C ALA A 190 3.75 -30.07 -23.35
N ILE A 191 3.04 -30.91 -22.60
CA ILE A 191 3.49 -31.47 -21.32
C ILE A 191 3.47 -32.99 -21.35
N LYS A 192 4.46 -33.61 -20.71
CA LYS A 192 4.59 -35.06 -20.58
C LYS A 192 4.43 -35.48 -19.12
N GLY A 193 3.98 -36.72 -18.92
CA GLY A 193 3.87 -37.36 -17.63
C GLY A 193 5.21 -37.80 -17.08
N LYS A 194 5.17 -38.50 -15.94
CA LYS A 194 6.39 -39.09 -15.37
C LYS A 194 7.07 -40.02 -16.38
N ASN A 195 8.40 -40.03 -16.43
CA ASN A 195 9.21 -40.82 -17.36
C ASN A 195 8.91 -40.55 -18.86
N ASP A 196 8.57 -39.30 -19.19
CA ASP A 196 8.32 -38.86 -20.58
C ASP A 196 7.12 -39.55 -21.26
N VAL A 197 6.21 -40.13 -20.48
CA VAL A 197 4.98 -40.75 -20.98
C VAL A 197 4.05 -39.67 -21.56
N VAL A 198 3.54 -39.89 -22.77
CA VAL A 198 2.58 -38.99 -23.42
C VAL A 198 1.26 -38.98 -22.63
N LEU A 199 0.76 -37.80 -22.31
CA LEU A 199 -0.47 -37.64 -21.55
C LEU A 199 -1.69 -37.77 -22.46
N ILE A 200 -2.65 -38.60 -22.07
CA ILE A 200 -3.89 -38.87 -22.77
C ILE A 200 -5.03 -38.47 -21.85
N MET A 201 -5.83 -37.51 -22.31
CA MET A 201 -7.02 -37.05 -21.61
C MET A 201 -8.19 -36.90 -22.58
N ASP A 202 -9.08 -37.88 -22.55
CA ASP A 202 -10.35 -37.90 -23.27
C ASP A 202 -11.51 -37.94 -22.28
N GLU A 203 -12.34 -36.89 -22.29
CA GLU A 203 -13.51 -36.80 -21.42
C GLU A 203 -14.60 -37.82 -21.80
N ASN A 204 -14.60 -38.31 -23.05
CA ASN A 204 -15.57 -39.29 -23.52
C ASN A 204 -15.16 -40.73 -23.24
N LYS A 205 -13.87 -40.99 -22.95
CA LYS A 205 -13.31 -42.33 -22.73
C LYS A 205 -12.37 -42.34 -21.52
N PRO A 206 -12.90 -42.17 -20.29
CA PRO A 206 -12.08 -42.05 -19.09
C PRO A 206 -11.18 -43.26 -18.81
N ALA A 207 -11.57 -44.45 -19.27
CA ALA A 207 -10.80 -45.68 -19.10
C ALA A 207 -9.44 -45.69 -19.83
N LYS A 208 -9.24 -44.81 -20.82
CA LYS A 208 -7.96 -44.68 -21.55
C LYS A 208 -7.09 -43.54 -21.03
N ASN A 209 -7.56 -42.79 -20.04
CA ASN A 209 -6.84 -41.64 -19.53
C ASN A 209 -5.71 -42.09 -18.61
N ASN A 210 -4.53 -41.50 -18.79
CA ASN A 210 -3.41 -41.65 -17.87
C ASN A 210 -3.20 -40.39 -17.01
N VAL A 211 -4.15 -39.47 -17.04
CA VAL A 211 -4.25 -38.28 -16.21
C VAL A 211 -5.45 -38.43 -15.28
N PHE A 212 -5.25 -38.17 -13.98
CA PHE A 212 -6.32 -38.14 -12.99
C PHE A 212 -6.52 -36.74 -12.43
N ILE A 213 -7.78 -36.35 -12.23
CA ILE A 213 -8.14 -35.08 -11.58
C ILE A 213 -8.81 -35.41 -10.26
N ALA A 214 -8.16 -35.07 -9.15
CA ALA A 214 -8.71 -35.13 -7.81
C ALA A 214 -9.29 -33.76 -7.45
N ASP A 215 -10.62 -33.64 -7.40
CA ASP A 215 -11.28 -32.38 -7.01
C ASP A 215 -11.51 -32.35 -5.51
N MET A 216 -10.87 -31.39 -4.82
CA MET A 216 -10.92 -31.26 -3.36
C MET A 216 -12.23 -30.65 -2.85
N ILE A 217 -13.16 -30.24 -3.72
CA ILE A 217 -14.52 -29.88 -3.30
C ILE A 217 -15.26 -31.10 -2.74
N LEU A 218 -14.92 -32.30 -3.22
CA LEU A 218 -15.56 -33.56 -2.85
C LEU A 218 -14.89 -34.22 -1.63
N ILE A 219 -14.13 -33.44 -0.85
CA ILE A 219 -13.51 -33.92 0.36
C ILE A 219 -14.55 -33.94 1.50
N PRO A 220 -14.57 -35.00 2.32
CA PRO A 220 -15.48 -35.07 3.46
C PRO A 220 -15.12 -34.02 4.51
N GLU A 221 -16.14 -33.43 5.14
CA GLU A 221 -15.98 -32.33 6.10
C GLU A 221 -15.58 -32.86 7.49
N ASN A 222 -15.84 -34.14 7.77
CA ASN A 222 -15.60 -34.80 9.05
C ASN A 222 -14.71 -36.05 8.93
N ALA A 223 -13.95 -36.36 9.98
CA ALA A 223 -13.04 -37.50 10.01
C ALA A 223 -13.75 -38.87 9.96
N ASP A 224 -14.99 -38.96 10.44
CA ASP A 224 -15.80 -40.18 10.39
C ASP A 224 -16.41 -40.39 8.99
N GLU A 225 -16.82 -39.29 8.34
CA GLU A 225 -17.23 -39.29 6.93
C GLU A 225 -16.06 -39.68 6.02
N ALA A 226 -14.84 -39.25 6.32
CA ALA A 226 -13.65 -39.64 5.56
C ALA A 226 -13.38 -41.16 5.50
N LYS A 227 -13.92 -41.94 6.44
CA LYS A 227 -13.79 -43.40 6.48
C LYS A 227 -14.97 -44.14 5.86
N THR A 228 -16.08 -43.44 5.64
CA THR A 228 -17.36 -44.04 5.24
C THR A 228 -17.86 -43.52 3.90
N ASP A 229 -17.35 -42.37 3.45
CA ASP A 229 -17.65 -41.81 2.13
C ASP A 229 -16.95 -42.62 1.05
N GLN A 230 -17.75 -43.45 0.38
CA GLN A 230 -17.31 -44.27 -0.73
C GLN A 230 -16.70 -43.45 -1.87
N HIS A 231 -17.19 -42.23 -2.12
CA HIS A 231 -16.68 -41.39 -3.20
C HIS A 231 -15.25 -40.92 -2.91
N TRP A 232 -14.96 -40.55 -1.67
CA TRP A 232 -13.61 -40.19 -1.25
C TRP A 232 -12.66 -41.39 -1.29
N ILE A 233 -13.10 -42.55 -0.81
CA ILE A 233 -12.30 -43.79 -0.84
C ILE A 233 -11.98 -44.18 -2.29
N ASP A 234 -12.98 -44.19 -3.18
CA ASP A 234 -12.80 -44.52 -4.60
C ASP A 234 -11.86 -43.53 -5.31
N MET A 235 -11.91 -42.25 -4.92
CA MET A 235 -11.01 -41.21 -5.43
C MET A 235 -9.57 -41.44 -4.94
N GLN A 236 -9.38 -41.71 -3.64
CA GLN A 236 -8.07 -42.02 -3.08
C GLN A 236 -7.48 -43.28 -3.73
N ASP A 237 -8.25 -44.35 -3.83
CA ASP A 237 -7.83 -45.60 -4.44
C ASP A 237 -7.51 -45.41 -5.92
N SER A 238 -8.32 -44.63 -6.65
CA SER A 238 -8.02 -44.29 -8.03
C SER A 238 -6.71 -43.52 -8.14
N ALA A 239 -6.51 -42.46 -7.34
CA ALA A 239 -5.32 -41.62 -7.41
C ALA A 239 -4.03 -42.36 -7.01
N LEU A 240 -4.14 -43.26 -6.02
CA LEU A 240 -2.98 -43.93 -5.41
C LEU A 240 -2.65 -45.25 -6.12
N ASN A 241 -3.65 -46.09 -6.39
CA ASN A 241 -3.43 -47.49 -6.83
C ASN A 241 -3.32 -47.62 -8.35
N LYS A 242 -3.98 -46.77 -9.15
CA LYS A 242 -3.85 -46.79 -10.61
C LYS A 242 -2.56 -46.11 -11.05
N ASP A 243 -1.95 -46.62 -12.12
CA ASP A 243 -0.71 -46.09 -12.68
C ASP A 243 -0.99 -44.88 -13.59
N TYR A 244 -1.43 -43.78 -12.98
CA TYR A 244 -1.53 -42.49 -13.66
C TYR A 244 -0.16 -41.83 -13.81
N ALA A 245 0.12 -41.24 -14.97
CA ALA A 245 1.37 -40.54 -15.24
C ALA A 245 1.37 -39.10 -14.68
N LEU A 246 0.18 -38.53 -14.46
CA LEU A 246 -0.05 -37.20 -13.88
C LEU A 246 -1.32 -37.20 -13.03
N VAL A 247 -1.23 -36.62 -11.84
CA VAL A 247 -2.34 -36.35 -10.93
C VAL A 247 -2.47 -34.84 -10.75
N ILE A 248 -3.65 -34.30 -11.03
CA ILE A 248 -3.98 -32.89 -10.84
C ILE A 248 -4.92 -32.78 -9.64
N VAL A 249 -4.48 -32.06 -8.61
CA VAL A 249 -5.29 -31.74 -7.43
C VAL A 249 -5.93 -30.37 -7.64
N ASN A 250 -7.25 -30.34 -7.80
CA ASN A 250 -8.01 -29.12 -8.07
C ASN A 250 -8.70 -28.58 -6.82
N HIS A 251 -8.93 -27.26 -6.78
CA HIS A 251 -9.57 -26.55 -5.67
C HIS A 251 -8.93 -26.82 -4.30
N PHE A 252 -7.61 -26.85 -4.22
CA PHE A 252 -6.88 -27.17 -2.99
C PHE A 252 -7.26 -26.27 -1.80
N GLU A 253 -7.66 -25.03 -2.07
CA GLU A 253 -8.16 -24.04 -1.10
C GLU A 253 -9.56 -24.34 -0.53
N TYR A 254 -10.26 -25.36 -1.01
CA TYR A 254 -11.61 -25.63 -0.54
C TYR A 254 -11.58 -25.89 0.98
N ASP A 255 -12.42 -25.21 1.75
CA ASP A 255 -12.53 -25.42 3.20
C ASP A 255 -11.17 -25.37 3.97
N ILE A 256 -10.29 -24.41 3.65
CA ILE A 256 -8.99 -24.23 4.37
C ILE A 256 -9.15 -24.00 5.87
N LYS A 257 -10.35 -23.63 6.34
CA LYS A 257 -10.62 -23.29 7.74
C LYS A 257 -10.90 -24.51 8.63
N ASN A 258 -11.17 -25.66 8.03
CA ASN A 258 -11.52 -26.88 8.76
C ASN A 258 -10.28 -27.78 8.99
N PRO A 259 -9.88 -28.01 10.24
CA PRO A 259 -8.74 -28.86 10.56
C PRO A 259 -8.89 -30.31 10.08
N SER A 260 -10.10 -30.88 10.13
CA SER A 260 -10.36 -32.27 9.72
C SER A 260 -10.09 -32.46 8.23
N THR A 261 -10.64 -31.54 7.43
CA THR A 261 -10.43 -31.48 5.98
C THR A 261 -8.94 -31.32 5.65
N ASN A 262 -8.23 -30.44 6.36
CA ASN A 262 -6.81 -30.22 6.14
C ASN A 262 -5.95 -31.45 6.52
N ALA A 263 -6.28 -32.15 7.60
CA ALA A 263 -5.61 -33.40 7.96
C ALA A 263 -5.83 -34.49 6.89
N ALA A 264 -7.05 -34.61 6.35
CA ALA A 264 -7.34 -35.54 5.25
C ALA A 264 -6.56 -35.20 3.98
N LYS A 265 -6.46 -33.92 3.61
CA LYS A 265 -5.61 -33.46 2.49
C LYS A 265 -4.14 -33.77 2.72
N LEU A 266 -3.62 -33.51 3.92
CA LEU A 266 -2.22 -33.76 4.26
C LEU A 266 -1.89 -35.24 4.06
N ASN A 267 -2.68 -36.14 4.65
CA ASN A 267 -2.48 -37.58 4.53
C ASN A 267 -2.57 -38.06 3.07
N PHE A 268 -3.53 -37.52 2.30
CA PHE A 268 -3.66 -37.82 0.87
C PHE A 268 -2.43 -37.39 0.06
N MET A 269 -1.95 -36.17 0.29
CA MET A 269 -0.80 -35.61 -0.42
C MET A 269 0.52 -36.31 -0.06
N GLU A 270 0.71 -36.67 1.21
CA GLU A 270 1.86 -37.48 1.65
C GLU A 270 1.84 -38.87 1.01
N ALA A 271 0.67 -39.52 0.97
CA ALA A 271 0.54 -40.83 0.31
C ALA A 271 0.87 -40.76 -1.19
N LEU A 272 0.45 -39.69 -1.86
CA LEU A 272 0.81 -39.45 -3.28
C LEU A 272 2.33 -39.25 -3.46
N LEU A 273 2.95 -38.43 -2.61
CA LEU A 273 4.39 -38.17 -2.66
C LEU A 273 5.21 -39.42 -2.36
N GLN A 274 4.82 -40.20 -1.35
CA GLN A 274 5.52 -41.42 -0.93
C GLN A 274 5.55 -42.47 -2.04
N ARG A 275 4.44 -42.64 -2.77
CA ARG A 275 4.37 -43.60 -3.88
C ARG A 275 5.24 -43.17 -5.06
N ASN A 276 5.42 -41.86 -5.27
CA ASN A 276 6.25 -41.28 -6.32
C ASN A 276 6.02 -41.97 -7.68
N LYS A 277 4.77 -42.25 -8.04
CA LYS A 277 4.43 -42.92 -9.32
C LYS A 277 4.08 -41.92 -10.43
N SER A 278 3.52 -40.79 -10.05
CA SER A 278 2.96 -39.78 -10.94
C SER A 278 3.63 -38.43 -10.71
N LYS A 279 3.47 -37.53 -11.67
CA LYS A 279 3.66 -36.10 -11.41
C LYS A 279 2.45 -35.56 -10.67
N ILE A 280 2.66 -34.54 -9.85
CA ILE A 280 1.61 -33.93 -9.04
C ILE A 280 1.55 -32.44 -9.35
N VAL A 281 0.37 -31.97 -9.77
CA VAL A 281 0.08 -30.56 -10.00
C VAL A 281 -1.04 -30.14 -9.07
N ILE A 282 -0.74 -29.25 -8.13
CA ILE A 282 -1.75 -28.63 -7.27
C ILE A 282 -2.22 -27.35 -7.94
N ILE A 283 -3.53 -27.20 -8.06
CA ILE A 283 -4.18 -26.01 -8.57
C ILE A 283 -4.90 -25.34 -7.40
N SER A 284 -4.49 -24.11 -7.08
CA SER A 284 -5.12 -23.34 -6.02
C SER A 284 -5.34 -21.88 -6.38
N THR A 285 -6.30 -21.25 -5.68
CA THR A 285 -6.47 -19.80 -5.68
C THR A 285 -5.73 -19.09 -4.55
N VAL A 286 -5.22 -19.85 -3.57
CA VAL A 286 -4.50 -19.31 -2.40
C VAL A 286 -3.02 -19.68 -2.49
N HIS A 287 -2.15 -18.78 -2.03
CA HIS A 287 -0.71 -19.04 -1.97
C HIS A 287 -0.37 -20.02 -0.82
N PRO A 288 0.60 -20.95 -0.98
CA PRO A 288 1.01 -21.88 0.06
C PRO A 288 1.28 -21.24 1.43
N VAL A 289 1.95 -20.08 1.44
CA VAL A 289 2.22 -19.31 2.68
C VAL A 289 0.93 -18.86 3.37
N ASN A 290 -0.04 -18.32 2.62
CA ASN A 290 -1.33 -17.90 3.20
C ASN A 290 -2.12 -19.11 3.72
N PHE A 291 -1.96 -20.28 3.10
CA PHE A 291 -2.53 -21.52 3.59
C PHE A 291 -1.89 -21.93 4.92
N LEU A 292 -0.56 -21.89 5.03
CA LEU A 292 0.16 -22.17 6.28
C LEU A 292 -0.20 -21.18 7.40
N ASP A 293 -0.32 -19.90 7.08
CA ASP A 293 -0.77 -18.88 8.03
C ASP A 293 -2.19 -19.18 8.55
N SER A 294 -3.08 -19.66 7.67
CA SER A 294 -4.44 -20.04 8.07
C SER A 294 -4.48 -21.24 9.02
N LEU A 295 -3.52 -22.16 8.91
CA LEU A 295 -3.35 -23.29 9.84
C LEU A 295 -2.80 -22.81 11.18
N ASN A 296 -1.78 -21.95 11.16
CA ASN A 296 -1.19 -21.38 12.37
C ASN A 296 -2.22 -20.59 13.17
N GLN A 297 -3.04 -19.76 12.50
CA GLN A 297 -4.14 -19.04 13.15
C GLN A 297 -5.13 -19.99 13.83
N GLN A 298 -5.48 -21.13 13.20
CA GLN A 298 -6.40 -22.10 13.80
C GLN A 298 -5.84 -22.74 15.08
N GLU A 299 -4.53 -22.98 15.16
CA GLU A 299 -3.90 -23.48 16.38
C GLU A 299 -3.92 -22.46 17.51
N LEU A 300 -3.70 -21.18 17.20
CA LEU A 300 -3.75 -20.10 18.19
C LEU A 300 -5.13 -19.94 18.84
N TYR A 301 -6.21 -20.19 18.09
CA TYR A 301 -7.58 -20.10 18.61
C TYR A 301 -8.04 -21.30 19.45
N LYS A 302 -7.26 -22.39 19.53
CA LYS A 302 -7.57 -23.52 20.42
C LYS A 302 -7.08 -23.22 21.84
N ALA A 303 -7.87 -23.62 22.84
CA ALA A 303 -7.46 -23.61 24.25
C ALA A 303 -6.14 -24.40 24.40
N GLU A 304 -5.24 -23.97 25.30
CA GLU A 304 -3.90 -24.55 25.43
C GLU A 304 -3.91 -26.09 25.54
N ASP A 305 -4.87 -26.66 26.27
CA ASP A 305 -5.04 -28.10 26.45
C ASP A 305 -5.55 -28.87 25.21
N LYS A 306 -6.04 -28.17 24.18
CA LYS A 306 -6.57 -28.73 22.92
C LYS A 306 -5.71 -28.38 21.70
N ARG A 307 -4.59 -27.69 21.89
CA ARG A 307 -3.64 -27.45 20.79
C ARG A 307 -3.09 -28.80 20.36
N GLN A 308 -3.26 -29.12 19.08
CA GLN A 308 -2.56 -30.25 18.50
C GLN A 308 -1.08 -29.86 18.33
N PRO A 309 -0.16 -30.81 18.42
CA PRO A 309 1.27 -30.50 18.30
C PRO A 309 1.56 -29.85 16.95
N GLU A 310 2.51 -28.90 16.92
CA GLU A 310 3.07 -28.18 15.75
C GLU A 310 3.46 -29.10 14.56
N HIS A 311 3.46 -30.40 14.79
CA HIS A 311 3.71 -31.50 13.87
C HIS A 311 2.95 -31.40 12.53
N ASP A 312 1.67 -31.02 12.52
CA ASP A 312 0.93 -30.94 11.24
C ASP A 312 1.36 -29.72 10.40
N LEU A 313 1.69 -28.61 11.05
CA LEU A 313 2.24 -27.42 10.38
C LEU A 313 3.64 -27.70 9.83
N GLU A 314 4.50 -28.38 10.59
CA GLU A 314 5.82 -28.84 10.12
C GLU A 314 5.70 -29.78 8.92
N ARG A 315 4.78 -30.74 8.97
CA ARG A 315 4.50 -31.66 7.86
C ARG A 315 4.07 -30.90 6.61
N TRP A 316 3.18 -29.92 6.73
CA TRP A 316 2.80 -29.07 5.62
C TRP A 316 3.97 -28.26 5.05
N HIS A 317 4.84 -27.72 5.91
CA HIS A 317 6.04 -27.02 5.48
C HIS A 317 6.97 -27.92 4.67
N VAL A 318 7.24 -29.13 5.16
CA VAL A 318 8.07 -30.11 4.45
C VAL A 318 7.41 -30.50 3.14
N LEU A 319 6.12 -30.79 3.14
CA LEU A 319 5.36 -31.19 1.96
C LEU A 319 5.41 -30.12 0.87
N LEU A 320 4.99 -28.90 1.20
CA LEU A 320 4.90 -27.79 0.25
C LEU A 320 6.29 -27.31 -0.20
N GLY A 321 7.32 -27.53 0.61
CA GLY A 321 8.72 -27.24 0.24
C GLY A 321 9.24 -28.04 -0.97
N HIS A 322 8.61 -29.18 -1.30
CA HIS A 322 8.96 -29.95 -2.49
C HIS A 322 8.32 -29.41 -3.78
N PHE A 323 7.30 -28.55 -3.67
CA PHE A 323 6.58 -28.03 -4.83
C PHE A 323 7.18 -26.74 -5.34
N ARG A 324 7.22 -26.60 -6.67
CA ARG A 324 7.61 -25.35 -7.31
C ARG A 324 6.39 -24.51 -7.62
N ILE A 325 6.45 -23.25 -7.24
CA ILE A 325 5.32 -22.34 -7.33
C ILE A 325 5.31 -21.67 -8.71
N ILE A 326 4.16 -21.72 -9.37
CA ILE A 326 3.87 -20.99 -10.61
C ILE A 326 2.72 -20.04 -10.34
N ILE A 327 2.86 -18.78 -10.76
CA ILE A 327 1.84 -17.75 -10.53
C ILE A 327 1.20 -17.37 -11.86
N GLU A 328 -0.03 -17.85 -12.09
CA GLU A 328 -0.84 -17.46 -13.23
C GLU A 328 -1.45 -16.07 -13.03
N LYS A 329 -1.09 -15.16 -13.94
CA LYS A 329 -1.72 -13.85 -14.05
C LYS A 329 -3.12 -13.99 -14.67
N LEU A 330 -4.03 -13.11 -14.25
CA LEU A 330 -5.29 -12.88 -14.94
C LEU A 330 -4.98 -12.46 -16.38
N GLN A 331 -5.40 -13.29 -17.34
CA GLN A 331 -5.36 -12.92 -18.75
C GLN A 331 -6.46 -11.88 -19.00
N THR A 332 -6.07 -10.63 -19.23
CA THR A 332 -6.95 -9.62 -19.81
C THR A 332 -7.09 -9.90 -21.30
N GLY A 333 -8.33 -9.95 -21.80
CA GLY A 333 -8.55 -10.00 -23.23
C GLY A 333 -8.14 -8.68 -23.87
N GLN A 334 -7.29 -8.72 -24.89
CA GLN A 334 -7.10 -7.56 -25.76
C GLN A 334 -8.33 -7.44 -26.66
N ILE A 335 -9.13 -6.41 -26.42
CA ILE A 335 -10.15 -5.97 -27.37
C ILE A 335 -9.56 -4.76 -28.07
N ASP A 336 -9.40 -4.84 -29.39
CA ASP A 336 -9.13 -3.67 -30.20
C ASP A 336 -10.39 -2.81 -30.21
N ILE A 337 -10.43 -1.84 -29.30
CA ILE A 337 -11.51 -0.86 -29.21
C ILE A 337 -11.21 0.23 -30.24
N ASP A 338 -11.96 0.24 -31.34
CA ASP A 338 -11.88 1.33 -32.32
C ASP A 338 -12.21 2.67 -31.63
N ALA A 339 -11.46 3.72 -31.97
CA ALA A 339 -11.61 5.08 -31.44
C ALA A 339 -13.05 5.58 -31.60
N LYS A 340 -13.75 5.14 -32.66
CA LYS A 340 -15.14 5.49 -33.00
C LYS A 340 -16.22 4.83 -32.14
N THR A 341 -15.87 3.87 -31.28
CA THR A 341 -16.86 3.15 -30.47
C THR A 341 -17.47 4.08 -29.37
N PRO A 342 -18.80 4.14 -29.21
CA PRO A 342 -19.48 4.90 -28.15
C PRO A 342 -18.96 4.57 -26.75
N LEU A 343 -18.88 5.57 -25.86
CA LEU A 343 -18.30 5.44 -24.51
C LEU A 343 -18.96 4.32 -23.70
N TRP A 344 -20.29 4.18 -23.78
CA TRP A 344 -21.01 3.12 -23.06
C TRP A 344 -20.65 1.72 -23.58
N LYS A 345 -20.48 1.54 -24.90
CA LYS A 345 -20.01 0.28 -25.49
C LYS A 345 -18.59 -0.03 -25.02
N LYS A 346 -17.72 0.98 -24.94
CA LYS A 346 -16.35 0.85 -24.42
C LYS A 346 -16.33 0.40 -22.96
N ILE A 347 -17.14 1.01 -22.09
CA ILE A 347 -17.22 0.66 -20.66
C ILE A 347 -17.69 -0.78 -20.48
N VAL A 348 -18.75 -1.20 -21.18
CA VAL A 348 -19.24 -2.58 -21.09
C VAL A 348 -18.20 -3.58 -21.63
N MET A 349 -17.53 -3.25 -22.73
CA MET A 349 -16.46 -4.09 -23.27
C MET A 349 -15.27 -4.19 -22.30
N MET A 350 -14.84 -3.08 -21.69
CA MET A 350 -13.77 -3.06 -20.67
C MET A 350 -14.14 -3.88 -19.44
N GLU A 351 -15.39 -3.78 -18.96
CA GLU A 351 -15.85 -4.58 -17.82
C GLU A 351 -15.74 -6.08 -18.14
N THR A 352 -16.14 -6.48 -19.36
CA THR A 352 -16.03 -7.87 -19.79
C THR A 352 -14.60 -8.39 -19.99
N GLN A 353 -13.57 -7.53 -19.94
CA GLN A 353 -12.16 -7.95 -20.07
C GLN A 353 -11.60 -8.60 -18.80
N SER A 354 -12.27 -8.42 -17.65
CA SER A 354 -11.70 -8.81 -16.35
C SER A 354 -12.13 -10.22 -15.90
N GLY A 355 -11.22 -11.19 -15.98
CA GLY A 355 -11.42 -12.56 -15.44
C GLY A 355 -12.20 -13.53 -16.35
N HIS A 356 -12.04 -14.84 -16.10
CA HIS A 356 -12.57 -15.91 -16.97
C HIS A 356 -14.10 -15.96 -17.05
N PHE A 357 -14.79 -15.59 -15.97
CA PHE A 357 -16.26 -15.56 -15.97
C PHE A 357 -16.78 -14.49 -16.95
N LEU A 358 -16.21 -13.29 -16.91
CA LEU A 358 -16.57 -12.21 -17.80
C LEU A 358 -16.05 -12.43 -19.23
N LYS A 359 -14.90 -13.10 -19.40
CA LYS A 359 -14.40 -13.52 -20.72
C LYS A 359 -15.35 -14.49 -21.44
N LYS A 360 -15.97 -15.43 -20.73
CA LYS A 360 -17.01 -16.30 -21.32
C LYS A 360 -18.30 -15.55 -21.64
N MET A 361 -18.61 -14.49 -20.89
CA MET A 361 -19.74 -13.60 -21.18
C MET A 361 -19.43 -12.58 -22.28
N GLN A 362 -18.16 -12.36 -22.60
CA GLN A 362 -17.71 -11.40 -23.59
C GLN A 362 -18.30 -11.68 -24.97
N GLU A 363 -18.26 -12.93 -25.45
CA GLU A 363 -18.81 -13.29 -26.76
C GLU A 363 -20.34 -13.11 -26.84
N PRO A 364 -21.15 -13.60 -25.88
CA PRO A 364 -22.58 -13.27 -25.80
C PRO A 364 -22.87 -11.77 -25.74
N VAL A 365 -22.11 -11.02 -24.93
CA VAL A 365 -22.28 -9.57 -24.74
C VAL A 365 -21.93 -8.82 -26.02
N ILE A 366 -20.81 -9.12 -26.68
CA ILE A 366 -20.44 -8.55 -27.98
C ILE A 366 -21.51 -8.87 -29.03
N ASN A 367 -22.00 -10.10 -29.09
CA ASN A 367 -23.04 -10.51 -30.02
C ASN A 367 -24.38 -9.80 -29.77
N ARG A 368 -24.68 -9.46 -28.51
CA ARG A 368 -25.86 -8.65 -28.17
C ARG A 368 -25.66 -7.17 -28.49
N ILE A 369 -24.49 -6.60 -28.17
CA ILE A 369 -24.14 -5.20 -28.44
C ILE A 369 -24.12 -4.92 -29.95
N LYS A 370 -23.62 -5.84 -30.77
CA LYS A 370 -23.67 -5.74 -32.24
C LYS A 370 -25.09 -5.72 -32.80
N LYS A 371 -26.07 -6.26 -32.07
CA LYS A 371 -27.48 -6.31 -32.46
C LYS A 371 -28.31 -5.17 -31.88
N LEU A 372 -27.74 -4.33 -31.01
CA LEU A 372 -28.42 -3.14 -30.52
C LEU A 372 -28.38 -2.07 -31.61
N PRO A 373 -29.50 -1.38 -31.90
CA PRO A 373 -29.49 -0.24 -32.80
C PRO A 373 -28.49 0.80 -32.28
N GLU A 374 -27.77 1.44 -33.20
CA GLU A 374 -26.99 2.63 -32.87
C GLU A 374 -28.01 3.74 -32.61
N GLU A 375 -28.38 3.94 -31.35
CA GLU A 375 -29.13 5.13 -30.97
C GLU A 375 -28.20 6.34 -31.12
N ASP A 376 -28.70 7.35 -31.82
CA ASP A 376 -28.06 8.63 -32.17
C ASP A 376 -27.52 9.40 -30.95
#